data_AF-A0A975BVP0-F1
#
_entry.id   AF-A0A975BVP0-F1
#
_cell.length_a   1.000
_cell.length_b   1.000
_cell.length_c   1.000
_cell.angle_alpha   90.00
_cell.angle_beta   90.00
_cell.angle_gamma   90.00
#
_symmetry.space_group_name_H-M   'P 1'
#
loop_
_entity.id
_entity.type
_entity.pdbx_description
1 polymer ?
#
loop_
_entity_poly.entity_id
_entity_poly.type
_entity_poly.pdbx_seq_one_letter_code
_entity_poly.pdbx_strand_id
1 'polypeptide(L)' 'MEYTCTDYRTEMILLGLERRLNQEDLSEEERRAILSEIRKLEEKMGLD' A
#
# COMPACT_ATOMS: atom_id res chain seq x y z
N MET A 1 18.90 7.58 11.14
CA MET A 1 17.77 7.92 10.27
C MET A 1 16.53 7.41 10.98
N GLU A 2 15.79 8.32 11.58
CA GLU A 2 14.61 8.00 12.38
C GLU A 2 13.49 7.58 11.43
N TYR A 3 13.40 6.28 11.15
CA TYR A 3 12.14 5.70 10.69
C TYR A 3 11.17 5.90 11.84
N THR A 4 10.35 6.94 11.75
CA THR A 4 9.29 7.13 12.72
C THR A 4 8.42 5.87 12.67
N CYS A 5 7.93 5.38 13.81
CA CYS A 5 7.07 4.18 13.83
C CYS A 5 5.86 4.28 12.88
N THR A 6 5.53 5.50 12.45
CA THR A 6 4.53 5.82 11.43
C THR A 6 4.95 5.34 10.04
N ASP A 7 6.20 5.55 9.62
CA ASP A 7 6.74 5.04 8.35
C ASP A 7 6.74 3.52 8.31
N TYR A 8 7.26 2.87 9.36
CA TYR A 8 7.32 1.41 9.42
C TYR A 8 5.94 0.75 9.32
N ARG A 9 4.93 1.32 9.99
CA ARG A 9 3.57 0.79 9.91
C ARG A 9 2.97 1.00 8.53
N THR A 10 3.29 2.11 7.89
CA THR A 10 2.78 2.44 6.54
C THR A 10 3.45 1.55 5.50
N GLU A 11 4.76 1.28 5.63
CA GLU A 11 5.49 0.28 4.84
C GLU A 11 4.90 -1.13 5.01
N MET A 12 4.56 -1.54 6.25
CA MET A 12 3.90 -2.84 6.46
C MET A 12 2.52 -2.91 5.78
N ILE A 13 1.76 -1.80 5.78
CA ILE A 13 0.46 -1.73 5.09
C ILE A 13 0.66 -1.80 3.58
N LEU A 14 1.60 -1.02 3.04
CA LEU A 14 1.95 -1.01 1.61
C LEU A 14 2.36 -2.42 1.14
N LEU A 15 3.25 -3.08 1.88
CA LEU A 15 3.69 -4.44 1.59
C LEU A 15 2.53 -5.45 1.65
N GLY A 16 1.60 -5.28 2.58
CA GLY A 16 0.39 -6.10 2.66
C GLY A 16 -0.54 -5.91 1.46
N LEU A 17 -0.71 -4.66 1.02
CA LEU A 17 -1.50 -4.31 -0.17
C LEU A 17 -0.86 -4.84 -1.45
N GLU A 18 0.46 -4.71 -1.61
CA GLU A 18 1.20 -5.30 -2.75
C GLU A 18 1.11 -6.83 -2.79
N ARG A 19 1.18 -7.49 -1.62
CA ARG A 19 0.98 -8.95 -1.54
C ARG A 19 -0.43 -9.35 -1.96
N ARG A 20 -1.45 -8.58 -1.57
CA ARG A 20 -2.83 -8.79 -2.02
C ARG A 20 -2.96 -8.56 -3.52
N LEU A 21 -2.28 -7.54 -4.06
CA LEU A 21 -2.26 -7.24 -5.49
C LEU A 21 -1.69 -8.39 -6.35
N ASN A 22 -0.75 -9.16 -5.79
CA ASN A 22 -0.13 -10.31 -6.44
C ASN A 22 -0.92 -11.62 -6.29
N GLN A 23 -2.11 -11.62 -5.67
CA GLN A 23 -2.93 -12.83 -5.62
C GLN A 23 -3.65 -13.08 -6.94
N GLU A 24 -3.58 -14.32 -7.44
CA GLU A 24 -4.18 -14.73 -8.73
C GLU A 24 -5.72 -14.70 -8.72
N ASP A 25 -6.35 -14.75 -7.54
CA ASP A 25 -7.81 -14.72 -7.35
C ASP A 25 -8.37 -13.29 -7.18
N LEU A 26 -7.56 -12.26 -7.44
CA LEU A 26 -7.95 -10.88 -7.22
C LEU A 26 -8.83 -10.36 -8.36
N SER A 27 -10.10 -10.07 -8.04
CA SER A 27 -11.02 -9.41 -8.97
C SER A 27 -10.52 -8.02 -9.38
N GLU A 28 -10.82 -7.60 -10.60
CA GLU A 28 -10.44 -6.29 -11.13
C GLU A 28 -10.97 -5.10 -10.31
N GLU A 29 -12.07 -5.30 -9.56
CA GLU A 29 -12.61 -4.32 -8.61
C GLU A 29 -11.73 -4.21 -7.36
N GLU A 30 -11.37 -5.34 -6.75
CA GLU A 30 -10.45 -5.41 -5.61
C GLU A 30 -9.07 -4.84 -5.98
N ARG A 31 -8.57 -5.19 -7.17
CA ARG A 31 -7.31 -4.66 -7.70
C ARG A 31 -7.32 -3.13 -7.77
N ARG A 32 -8.40 -2.55 -8.29
CA ARG A 32 -8.56 -1.09 -8.37
C ARG A 32 -8.69 -0.43 -7.00
N ALA A 33 -9.39 -1.07 -6.07
CA ALA A 33 -9.51 -0.58 -4.70
C ALA A 33 -8.14 -0.55 -4.01
N ILE A 34 -7.37 -1.64 -4.11
CA ILE A 34 -6.02 -1.78 -3.53
C ILE A 34 -5.06 -0.74 -4.14
N LEU A 35 -5.05 -0.57 -5.46
CA LEU A 35 -4.23 0.46 -6.12
C LEU A 35 -4.61 1.89 -5.68
N SER A 36 -5.90 2.16 -5.46
CA SER A 36 -6.35 3.45 -4.94
C SER A 36 -5.88 3.68 -3.50
N GLU A 37 -5.88 2.66 -2.66
CA GLU A 37 -5.35 2.74 -1.29
C GLU A 37 -3.84 2.94 -1.26
N ILE A 38 -3.09 2.20 -2.08
CA ILE A 38 -1.63 2.34 -2.23
C ILE A 38 -1.28 3.79 -2.59
N ARG A 39 -1.92 4.35 -3.62
CA ARG A 39 -1.65 5.73 -4.05
C ARG A 39 -1.92 6.76 -2.95
N LYS A 40 -3.02 6.61 -2.21
CA LYS A 40 -3.34 7.50 -1.07
C LYS A 40 -2.34 7.38 0.08
N LEU A 41 -1.76 6.20 0.27
CA LEU A 41 -0.71 5.96 1.27
C LEU A 41 0.61 6.60 0.83
N GLU A 42 1.00 6.44 -0.44
CA GLU A 42 2.19 7.07 -1.02
C GLU A 42 2.11 8.61 -0.97
N GLU A 43 0.97 9.20 -1.33
CA GLU A 43 0.73 10.65 -1.22
C GLU A 43 0.83 11.14 0.23
N LYS A 44 0.34 10.35 1.20
CA LYS A 44 0.45 10.70 2.63
C LYS A 44 1.88 10.60 3.17
N MET A 45 2.68 9.71 2.61
CA MET A 45 4.11 9.59 2.93
C MET A 45 4.97 10.64 2.20
N GLY A 46 4.42 11.30 1.17
CA GLY A 46 5.17 12.22 0.32
C GLY A 46 6.18 11.49 -0.57
N LEU A 47 5.84 10.27 -1.01
CA LEU A 47 6.68 9.42 -1.87
C LEU A 47 6.45 9.66 -3.38
N ASP A 48 5.85 10.79 -3.78
CA ASP A 48 5.57 11.16 -5.19
C ASP A 48 6.74 11.90 -5.86
#